data_AF-A0A067GXZ8-F1
#
_entry.id   AF-A0A067GXZ8-F1
#
_cell.length_a   1.000
_cell.length_b   1.000
_cell.length_c   1.000
_cell.angle_alpha   90.00
_cell.angle_beta   90.00
_cell.angle_gamma   90.00
#
_symmetry.space_group_name_H-M   'P 1'
#
loop_
_entity.id
_entity.type
_entity.pdbx_description
1 polymer ?
#
loop_
_entity_poly.entity_id
_entity_poly.type
_entity_poly.pdbx_seq_one_letter_code
_entity_poly.pdbx_strand_id
1 'polypeptide(L)'
;TGGGNALNVQRTVKDLVAAGAAGCFLEDQSWPKKCGHMHGKQIIPAEEHAAKIASARDAIGDSDFVLARADASFVEAPRNDNEANWVWGHTLHTPEELKAMGFHLTVHPLTALYASARALVDVLKTLKESGTTRDHLEKMGTFEEFNQLVNLESWFEIEGRYSNFKKAVEKKY
;
A
#
# COMPACT_ATOMS: atom_id res chain seq x y z
N THR A 1 -13.94 7.23 -0.02
CA THR A 1 -15.05 8.05 -0.57
C THR A 1 -15.00 8.22 -2.08
N GLY A 2 -13.83 8.16 -2.74
CA GLY A 2 -13.74 8.34 -4.20
C GLY A 2 -13.74 9.80 -4.66
N GLY A 3 -13.23 10.71 -3.83
CA GLY A 3 -12.92 12.09 -4.24
C GLY A 3 -14.11 13.05 -4.31
N GLY A 4 -15.31 12.64 -3.90
CA GLY A 4 -16.48 13.51 -3.84
C GLY A 4 -17.79 12.76 -4.11
N ASN A 5 -18.57 13.29 -5.07
CA ASN A 5 -19.82 12.68 -5.53
C ASN A 5 -19.57 11.66 -6.66
N ALA A 6 -20.65 11.14 -7.26
CA ALA A 6 -20.57 10.16 -8.34
C ALA A 6 -19.70 10.61 -9.54
N LEU A 7 -19.76 11.87 -9.95
CA LEU A 7 -18.93 12.38 -11.06
C LEU A 7 -17.43 12.36 -10.72
N ASN A 8 -17.09 12.66 -9.47
CA ASN A 8 -15.71 12.57 -9.00
C ASN A 8 -15.22 11.11 -9.00
N VAL A 9 -16.09 10.18 -8.60
CA VAL A 9 -15.79 8.74 -8.65
C VAL A 9 -15.54 8.29 -10.08
N GLN A 10 -16.40 8.70 -11.03
CA GLN A 10 -16.24 8.35 -12.44
C GLN A 10 -14.87 8.78 -12.99
N ARG A 11 -14.49 10.04 -12.72
CA ARG A 11 -13.17 10.56 -13.10
C ARG A 11 -12.05 9.77 -12.42
N THR A 12 -12.14 9.58 -11.11
CA THR A 12 -11.12 8.87 -10.32
C THR A 12 -10.87 7.47 -10.86
N VAL A 13 -11.93 6.73 -11.19
CA VAL A 13 -11.82 5.38 -11.74
C VAL A 13 -11.17 5.38 -13.13
N LYS A 14 -11.56 6.30 -14.02
CA LYS A 14 -10.91 6.45 -15.33
C LYS A 14 -9.42 6.76 -15.21
N ASP A 15 -9.07 7.67 -14.29
CA ASP A 15 -7.68 8.05 -14.04
C ASP A 15 -6.87 6.85 -13.48
N LEU A 16 -7.46 6.04 -12.60
CA LEU A 16 -6.82 4.83 -12.08
C LEU A 16 -6.61 3.76 -13.15
N VAL A 17 -7.61 3.52 -13.99
CA VAL A 17 -7.51 2.60 -15.14
C VAL A 17 -6.41 3.07 -16.10
N ALA A 18 -6.40 4.36 -16.45
CA ALA A 18 -5.39 4.94 -17.34
C ALA A 18 -3.97 4.89 -16.75
N ALA A 19 -3.85 4.97 -15.41
CA ALA A 19 -2.58 4.80 -14.70
C ALA A 19 -2.10 3.34 -14.62
N GLY A 20 -2.90 2.37 -15.11
CA GLY A 20 -2.57 0.94 -15.10
C GLY A 20 -2.87 0.23 -13.78
N ALA A 21 -3.70 0.81 -12.91
CA ALA A 21 -4.16 0.11 -11.71
C ALA A 21 -5.15 -1.01 -12.07
N ALA A 22 -5.09 -2.12 -11.34
CA ALA A 22 -5.97 -3.28 -11.53
C ALA A 22 -7.25 -3.21 -10.67
N GLY A 23 -7.37 -2.24 -9.77
CA GLY A 23 -8.53 -2.14 -8.90
C GLY A 23 -8.45 -1.00 -7.89
N CYS A 24 -9.54 -0.76 -7.18
CA CYS A 24 -9.58 0.17 -6.07
C CYS A 24 -10.62 -0.20 -5.00
N PHE A 25 -10.41 0.33 -3.79
CA PHE A 25 -11.37 0.27 -2.71
C PHE A 25 -12.19 1.56 -2.66
N LEU A 26 -13.51 1.45 -2.67
CA LEU A 26 -14.42 2.58 -2.52
C LEU A 26 -15.18 2.47 -1.18
N GLU A 27 -14.98 3.48 -0.35
CA GLU A 27 -15.53 3.57 1.01
C GLU A 27 -16.77 4.45 1.10
N ASP A 28 -17.71 4.03 1.95
CA ASP A 28 -18.97 4.70 2.31
C ASP A 28 -18.82 5.74 3.44
N GLN A 29 -17.60 6.03 3.89
CA GLN A 29 -17.36 7.09 4.86
C GLN A 29 -17.77 8.46 4.32
N SER A 30 -18.28 9.32 5.20
CA SER A 30 -18.43 10.75 4.90
C SER A 30 -17.05 11.41 4.77
N TRP A 31 -17.00 12.55 4.08
CA TRP A 31 -15.78 13.33 3.95
C TRP A 31 -15.64 14.35 5.09
N PRO A 32 -14.45 14.54 5.70
CA PRO A 32 -13.20 13.83 5.44
C PRO A 32 -13.16 12.43 6.07
N LYS A 33 -12.65 11.44 5.32
CA LYS A 33 -12.58 10.04 5.78
C LYS A 33 -11.48 9.83 6.81
N LYS A 34 -11.70 8.88 7.72
CA LYS A 34 -10.72 8.45 8.73
C LYS A 34 -10.22 7.03 8.42
N CYS A 35 -9.16 6.62 9.10
CA CYS A 35 -8.73 5.22 9.04
C CYS A 35 -9.85 4.30 9.59
N GLY A 36 -10.04 3.13 8.99
CA GLY A 36 -11.04 2.14 9.40
C GLY A 36 -10.95 1.73 10.88
N HIS A 37 -9.78 1.88 11.50
CA HIS A 37 -9.55 1.57 12.92
C HIS A 37 -9.71 2.78 13.87
N MET A 38 -9.96 4.00 13.36
CA MET A 38 -10.11 5.22 14.17
C MET A 38 -11.55 5.46 14.65
N HIS A 39 -11.71 6.19 15.76
CA HIS A 39 -13.03 6.58 16.28
C HIS A 39 -13.68 7.74 15.51
N GLY A 40 -15.00 7.84 15.65
CA GLY A 40 -15.79 8.94 15.10
C GLY A 40 -15.81 8.93 13.57
N LYS A 41 -15.86 7.74 12.97
CA LYS A 41 -16.22 7.55 11.56
C LYS A 41 -17.70 7.87 11.41
N GLN A 42 -18.04 8.46 10.27
CA GLN A 42 -19.41 8.71 9.87
C GLN A 42 -19.58 8.11 8.49
N ILE A 43 -20.78 7.59 8.21
CA ILE A 43 -21.12 6.97 6.91
C ILE A 43 -22.19 7.78 6.21
N ILE A 44 -22.14 7.78 4.88
CA ILE A 44 -23.19 8.34 4.04
C ILE A 44 -24.37 7.36 3.93
N PRO A 45 -25.57 7.82 3.50
CA PRO A 45 -26.68 6.92 3.20
C PRO A 45 -26.30 5.85 2.17
N ALA A 46 -26.88 4.66 2.31
CA ALA A 46 -26.56 3.51 1.46
C ALA A 46 -26.84 3.80 -0.03
N GLU A 47 -27.90 4.55 -0.30
CA GLU A 47 -28.32 4.97 -1.65
C GLU A 47 -27.28 5.90 -2.30
N GLU A 48 -26.68 6.79 -1.50
CA GLU A 48 -25.62 7.68 -1.99
C GLU A 48 -24.38 6.86 -2.37
N HIS A 49 -23.99 5.89 -1.55
CA HIS A 49 -22.86 5.03 -1.87
C HIS A 49 -23.15 4.10 -3.06
N ALA A 50 -24.37 3.57 -3.17
CA ALA A 50 -24.79 2.76 -4.31
C ALA A 50 -24.69 3.53 -5.63
N ALA A 51 -25.09 4.80 -5.65
CA ALA A 51 -24.94 5.67 -6.83
C ALA A 51 -23.46 5.86 -7.22
N LYS A 52 -22.56 5.97 -6.23
CA LYS A 52 -21.11 6.01 -6.47
C LYS A 52 -20.57 4.70 -7.05
N ILE A 53 -21.01 3.56 -6.52
CA ILE A 53 -20.63 2.24 -7.02
C ILE A 53 -21.11 2.04 -8.47
N ALA A 54 -22.35 2.42 -8.79
CA ALA A 54 -22.87 2.38 -10.15
C ALA A 54 -22.01 3.25 -11.09
N SER A 55 -21.70 4.49 -10.68
CA SER A 55 -20.85 5.38 -11.47
C SER A 55 -19.43 4.86 -11.67
N ALA A 56 -18.86 4.19 -10.66
CA ALA A 56 -17.58 3.50 -10.78
C ALA A 56 -17.67 2.33 -11.78
N ARG A 57 -18.72 1.51 -11.71
CA ARG A 57 -18.94 0.38 -12.61
C ARG A 57 -19.04 0.84 -14.07
N ASP A 58 -19.77 1.93 -14.33
CA ASP A 58 -19.87 2.53 -15.66
C ASP A 58 -18.51 3.05 -16.15
N ALA A 59 -17.72 3.65 -15.25
CA ALA A 59 -16.39 4.14 -15.57
C ALA A 59 -15.38 3.04 -15.90
N ILE A 60 -15.51 1.86 -15.28
CA ILE A 60 -14.65 0.69 -15.55
C ILE A 60 -14.83 0.20 -16.99
N GLY A 61 -16.08 0.18 -17.49
CA GLY A 61 -16.38 -0.32 -18.83
C GLY A 61 -15.89 -1.76 -19.02
N ASP A 62 -15.19 -2.04 -20.12
CA ASP A 62 -14.63 -3.36 -20.44
C ASP A 62 -13.22 -3.59 -19.85
N SER A 63 -12.73 -2.66 -19.03
CA SER A 63 -11.40 -2.78 -18.42
C SER A 63 -11.37 -3.91 -17.38
N ASP A 64 -10.25 -4.65 -17.33
CA ASP A 64 -9.99 -5.64 -16.29
C ASP A 64 -9.62 -4.94 -14.97
N PHE A 65 -10.66 -4.43 -14.28
CA PHE A 65 -10.51 -3.61 -13.08
C PHE A 65 -11.50 -4.06 -11.99
N VAL A 66 -10.99 -4.29 -10.78
CA VAL A 66 -11.76 -4.75 -9.63
C VAL A 66 -12.16 -3.59 -8.73
N LEU A 67 -13.46 -3.42 -8.50
CA LEU A 67 -13.99 -2.48 -7.51
C LEU A 67 -14.32 -3.22 -6.21
N ALA A 68 -13.56 -2.97 -5.16
CA ALA A 68 -13.84 -3.49 -3.82
C ALA A 68 -14.63 -2.45 -3.00
N ARG A 69 -15.75 -2.86 -2.41
CA ARG A 69 -16.46 -2.04 -1.42
C ARG A 69 -15.76 -2.18 -0.07
N ALA A 70 -15.43 -1.06 0.56
CA ALA A 70 -14.92 -1.03 1.93
C ALA A 70 -15.95 -0.35 2.83
N ASP A 71 -16.66 -1.14 3.62
CA ASP A 71 -17.62 -0.62 4.58
C ASP A 71 -16.91 -0.04 5.80
N ALA A 72 -17.34 1.14 6.26
CA ALA A 72 -16.89 1.68 7.53
C ALA A 72 -17.39 0.87 8.74
N SER A 73 -18.31 -0.10 8.52
CA SER A 73 -19.04 -0.97 9.46
C SER A 73 -18.20 -1.71 10.49
N PHE A 74 -16.87 -1.68 10.41
CA PHE A 74 -16.00 -1.86 11.59
C PHE A 74 -16.13 -0.68 12.58
N VAL A 75 -17.33 -0.12 12.77
CA VAL A 75 -17.59 1.07 13.62
C VAL A 75 -17.30 0.76 15.09
N GLU A 76 -17.35 -0.52 15.49
CA GLU A 76 -16.89 -1.00 16.80
C GLU A 76 -16.09 -2.30 16.65
N ALA A 77 -14.86 -2.21 16.16
CA ALA A 77 -13.88 -3.26 16.41
C ALA A 77 -13.48 -3.23 17.89
N PRO A 78 -13.59 -4.34 18.65
CA PRO A 78 -13.16 -4.37 20.04
C PRO A 78 -11.67 -4.06 20.10
N ARG A 79 -11.29 -3.05 20.89
CA ARG A 79 -9.89 -2.74 21.18
C ARG A 79 -9.56 -3.27 22.56
N ASN A 80 -8.41 -3.90 22.71
CA ASN A 80 -7.77 -3.96 24.01
C ASN A 80 -6.67 -2.90 24.07
N ASP A 81 -6.55 -2.23 25.21
CA ASP A 81 -5.58 -1.14 25.41
C ASP A 81 -4.13 -1.64 25.58
N ASN A 82 -3.92 -2.97 25.53
CA ASN A 82 -2.60 -3.60 25.67
C ASN A 82 -1.94 -3.96 24.32
N GLU A 83 -2.57 -3.66 23.19
CA GLU A 83 -2.11 -3.99 21.83
C GLU A 83 -1.29 -2.88 21.16
N ALA A 84 -0.34 -2.28 21.90
CA ALA A 84 0.73 -1.49 21.28
C ALA A 84 1.69 -2.35 20.42
N ASN A 85 1.43 -3.64 20.29
CA ASN A 85 2.14 -4.54 19.40
C ASN A 85 1.14 -5.34 18.57
N TRP A 86 1.20 -5.07 17.25
CA TRP A 86 0.78 -5.91 16.10
C TRP A 86 -0.47 -5.41 15.39
N VAL A 87 -0.28 -4.40 14.54
CA VAL A 87 -1.17 -3.97 13.44
C VAL A 87 -2.67 -3.95 13.82
N TRP A 88 -2.95 -3.34 14.97
CA TRP A 88 -4.23 -2.73 15.39
C TRP A 88 -5.50 -3.60 15.31
N GLY A 89 -5.72 -4.45 16.32
CA GLY A 89 -7.03 -4.64 16.93
C GLY A 89 -7.86 -5.85 16.53
N HIS A 90 -7.31 -6.81 15.79
CA HIS A 90 -7.96 -8.10 15.53
C HIS A 90 -6.94 -9.23 15.51
N THR A 91 -7.40 -10.47 15.73
CA THR A 91 -6.61 -11.69 15.55
C THR A 91 -6.01 -11.72 14.14
N LEU A 92 -4.68 -11.86 14.08
CA LEU A 92 -3.99 -12.07 12.81
C LEU A 92 -4.23 -13.51 12.36
N HIS A 93 -4.93 -13.64 11.23
CA HIS A 93 -5.19 -14.93 10.61
C HIS A 93 -4.26 -15.18 9.44
N THR A 94 -3.94 -16.45 9.19
CA THR A 94 -3.20 -16.83 7.97
C THR A 94 -4.12 -16.79 6.74
N PRO A 95 -3.56 -16.75 5.52
CA PRO A 95 -4.37 -16.88 4.30
C PRO A 95 -5.21 -18.17 4.26
N GLU A 96 -4.73 -19.29 4.82
CA GLU A 96 -5.44 -20.56 4.86
C GLU A 96 -6.65 -20.50 5.79
N GLU A 97 -6.48 -19.89 6.97
CA GLU A 97 -7.57 -19.67 7.93
C GLU A 97 -8.63 -18.74 7.32
N LEU A 98 -8.21 -17.63 6.71
CA LEU A 98 -9.10 -16.68 6.05
C LEU A 98 -9.84 -17.33 4.87
N LYS A 99 -9.15 -18.18 4.11
CA LYS A 99 -9.77 -18.96 3.03
C LYS A 99 -10.81 -19.94 3.56
N ALA A 100 -10.52 -20.63 4.67
CA ALA A 100 -11.47 -21.54 5.32
C ALA A 100 -12.72 -20.79 5.85
N MET A 101 -12.57 -19.51 6.19
CA MET A 101 -13.66 -18.60 6.56
C MET A 101 -14.40 -17.97 5.37
N GLY A 102 -13.97 -18.24 4.13
CA GLY A 102 -14.60 -17.72 2.91
C GLY A 102 -14.07 -16.38 2.41
N PHE A 103 -12.95 -15.88 2.94
CA PHE A 103 -12.28 -14.70 2.38
C PHE A 103 -11.43 -15.07 1.16
N HIS A 104 -11.43 -14.19 0.15
CA HIS A 104 -10.71 -14.40 -1.11
C HIS A 104 -9.66 -13.32 -1.39
N LEU A 105 -9.61 -12.27 -0.56
CA LEU A 105 -8.64 -11.19 -0.64
C LEU A 105 -8.25 -10.77 0.78
N THR A 106 -6.95 -10.68 1.01
CA THR A 106 -6.38 -10.20 2.28
C THR A 106 -5.46 -9.03 1.97
N VAL A 107 -5.55 -7.98 2.77
CA VAL A 107 -4.72 -6.78 2.60
C VAL A 107 -3.91 -6.53 3.87
N HIS A 108 -2.61 -6.29 3.69
CA HIS A 108 -1.68 -5.92 4.75
C HIS A 108 -1.22 -4.47 4.57
N PRO A 109 -2.15 -3.49 4.66
CA PRO A 109 -1.95 -2.14 4.11
C PRO A 109 -0.85 -1.34 4.80
N LEU A 110 -0.54 -1.65 6.06
CA LEU A 110 0.38 -0.86 6.88
C LEU A 110 1.64 -1.63 7.31
N THR A 111 1.76 -2.92 6.96
CA THR A 111 2.87 -3.77 7.42
C THR A 111 4.23 -3.19 7.01
N ALA A 112 4.40 -2.87 5.73
CA ALA A 112 5.65 -2.29 5.23
C ALA A 112 5.93 -0.92 5.87
N LEU A 113 4.93 -0.05 5.98
CA LEU A 113 5.08 1.27 6.58
C LEU A 113 5.55 1.20 8.04
N TYR A 114 4.96 0.33 8.86
CA TYR A 114 5.38 0.16 10.25
C TYR A 114 6.78 -0.41 10.38
N ALA A 115 7.11 -1.43 9.58
CA ALA A 115 8.46 -2.00 9.56
C ALA A 115 9.51 -0.94 9.18
N SER A 116 9.25 -0.18 8.12
CA SER A 116 10.15 0.91 7.68
C SER A 116 10.27 2.01 8.74
N ALA A 117 9.16 2.46 9.33
CA ALA A 117 9.18 3.51 10.35
C ALA A 117 10.03 3.09 11.56
N ARG A 118 9.90 1.83 12.01
CA ARG A 118 10.72 1.32 13.11
C ARG A 118 12.20 1.28 12.77
N ALA A 119 12.55 0.72 11.60
CA ALA A 119 13.93 0.64 11.15
C ALA A 119 14.57 2.03 11.02
N LEU A 120 13.84 3.01 10.47
CA LEU A 120 14.30 4.39 10.35
C LEU A 120 14.58 5.02 11.71
N VAL A 121 13.66 4.88 12.67
CA VAL A 121 13.86 5.40 14.04
C VAL A 121 15.11 4.79 14.68
N ASP A 122 15.27 3.47 14.56
CA ASP A 122 16.40 2.76 15.17
C ASP A 122 17.75 3.19 14.56
N VAL A 123 17.85 3.31 13.23
CA VAL A 123 19.08 3.75 12.54
C VAL A 123 19.39 5.22 12.83
N LEU A 124 18.40 6.10 12.80
CA LEU A 124 18.61 7.53 13.08
C LEU A 124 19.00 7.78 14.53
N LYS A 125 18.48 6.98 15.48
CA LYS A 125 18.89 7.03 16.87
C LYS A 125 20.36 6.60 17.03
N THR A 126 20.75 5.47 16.44
CA THR A 126 22.16 5.04 16.41
C THR A 126 23.05 6.16 15.87
N LEU A 127 22.70 6.73 14.72
CA LEU A 127 23.50 7.80 14.11
C LEU A 127 23.58 9.05 15.00
N LYS A 128 22.49 9.38 15.70
CA LYS A 128 22.45 10.53 16.63
C LYS A 128 23.36 10.32 17.85
N GLU A 129 23.46 9.09 18.36
CA GLU A 129 24.20 8.76 19.58
C GLU A 129 25.69 8.51 19.34
N SER A 130 26.05 7.74 18.31
CA SER A 130 27.44 7.35 18.02
C SER A 130 28.11 8.21 16.94
N GLY A 131 27.33 8.98 16.16
CA GLY A 131 27.83 9.70 14.99
C GLY A 131 28.18 8.82 13.79
N THR A 132 27.93 7.50 13.85
CA THR A 132 28.26 6.56 12.76
C THR A 132 27.41 5.29 12.78
N THR A 133 27.34 4.58 11.65
CA THR A 133 26.67 3.27 11.54
C THR A 133 27.63 2.08 11.63
N ARG A 134 28.94 2.34 11.83
CA ARG A 134 30.03 1.34 11.75
C ARG A 134 29.78 0.06 12.54
N ASP A 135 29.26 0.18 13.76
CA ASP A 135 29.09 -0.94 14.68
C ASP A 135 27.69 -1.59 14.59
N HIS A 136 26.89 -1.17 13.60
CA HIS A 136 25.50 -1.59 13.40
C HIS A 136 25.16 -1.93 11.94
N LEU A 137 26.16 -2.34 11.15
CA LEU A 137 25.99 -2.62 9.72
C LEU A 137 25.00 -3.76 9.44
N GLU A 138 24.78 -4.66 10.41
CA GLU A 138 23.79 -5.73 10.35
C GLU A 138 22.34 -5.24 10.18
N LYS A 139 22.08 -3.95 10.45
CA LYS A 139 20.77 -3.32 10.27
C LYS A 139 20.55 -2.79 8.85
N MET A 140 21.56 -2.84 7.98
CA MET A 140 21.52 -2.24 6.65
C MET A 140 21.44 -3.32 5.57
N GLY A 141 20.72 -3.02 4.49
CA GLY A 141 20.83 -3.83 3.28
C GLY A 141 22.23 -3.71 2.67
N THR A 142 22.74 -4.82 2.15
CA THR A 142 24.00 -4.85 1.42
C THR A 142 23.88 -4.16 0.06
N PHE A 143 25.02 -3.82 -0.54
CA PHE A 143 25.04 -3.26 -1.90
C PHE A 143 24.47 -4.24 -2.92
N GLU A 144 24.76 -5.53 -2.78
CA GLU A 144 24.23 -6.57 -3.65
C GLU A 144 22.70 -6.69 -3.56
N GLU A 145 22.15 -6.77 -2.34
CA GLU A 145 20.70 -6.81 -2.12
C GLU A 145 20.00 -5.56 -2.69
N PHE A 146 20.58 -4.38 -2.49
CA PHE A 146 20.04 -3.14 -3.03
C PHE A 146 20.05 -3.13 -4.56
N ASN A 147 21.15 -3.58 -5.18
CA ASN A 147 21.26 -3.65 -6.64
C ASN A 147 20.27 -4.64 -7.26
N GLN A 148 20.06 -5.78 -6.62
CA GLN A 148 19.02 -6.74 -7.01
C GLN A 148 17.63 -6.11 -6.90
N LEU A 149 17.35 -5.40 -5.80
CA LEU A 149 16.07 -4.73 -5.57
C LEU A 149 15.74 -3.68 -6.66
N VAL A 150 16.71 -2.84 -7.03
CA VAL A 150 16.51 -1.80 -8.06
C VAL A 150 16.74 -2.31 -9.49
N ASN A 151 17.03 -3.60 -9.63
CA ASN A 151 17.33 -4.28 -10.89
C ASN A 151 18.44 -3.58 -11.70
N LEU A 152 19.55 -3.24 -11.03
CA LEU A 152 20.64 -2.43 -11.60
C LEU A 152 21.28 -3.08 -12.84
N GLU A 153 21.39 -4.41 -12.87
CA GLU A 153 21.98 -5.15 -14.00
C GLU A 153 21.19 -4.90 -15.30
N SER A 154 19.86 -4.87 -15.23
CA SER A 154 19.02 -4.58 -16.40
C SER A 154 19.29 -3.19 -17.00
N TRP A 155 19.64 -2.21 -16.16
CA TRP A 155 19.98 -0.87 -16.62
C TRP A 155 21.32 -0.86 -17.36
N PHE A 156 22.31 -1.61 -16.88
CA PHE A 156 23.57 -1.77 -17.62
C PHE A 156 23.38 -2.49 -18.96
N GLU A 157 22.47 -3.45 -19.06
CA GLU A 157 22.13 -4.09 -20.34
C GLU A 157 21.46 -3.10 -21.32
N ILE A 158 20.59 -2.21 -20.82
CA ILE A 158 20.00 -1.14 -21.61
C ILE A 158 21.08 -0.17 -22.08
N GLU A 159 21.93 0.30 -21.16
CA GLU A 159 23.03 1.21 -21.48
C GLU A 159 23.99 0.59 -22.51
N GLY A 160 24.36 -0.68 -22.34
CA GLY A 160 25.22 -1.41 -23.28
C GLY A 160 24.62 -1.55 -24.68
N ARG A 161 23.28 -1.64 -24.78
CA ARG A 161 22.57 -1.71 -26.07
C ARG A 161 22.55 -0.39 -26.83
N TYR A 162 22.51 0.73 -26.12
CA TYR A 162 22.31 2.05 -26.72
C TYR A 162 23.52 3.00 -26.62
N SER A 163 24.58 2.59 -25.92
CA SER A 163 25.82 3.33 -25.89
C SER A 163 26.63 3.10 -27.15
N ASN A 164 27.01 4.18 -27.84
CA ASN A 164 27.99 4.16 -28.92
C ASN A 164 29.44 3.95 -28.40
N PHE A 165 29.62 3.76 -27.10
CA PHE A 165 30.91 3.52 -26.48
C PHE A 165 31.23 2.02 -26.54
N LYS A 166 32.27 1.65 -27.32
CA LYS A 166 32.90 0.34 -27.25
C LYS A 166 33.30 0.05 -25.79
N LYS A 167 32.66 -0.96 -25.19
CA LYS A 167 32.95 -1.58 -23.89
C LYS A 167 34.18 -1.03 -23.17
N ALA A 168 33.92 -0.14 -22.22
CA ALA A 168 34.83 0.13 -21.11
C ALA A 168 34.02 0.06 -19.80
N VAL A 169 33.33 -1.07 -19.59
CA VAL A 169 32.90 -1.44 -18.24
C VAL A 169 33.70 -2.66 -17.86
N GLU A 170 34.97 -2.42 -17.55
CA GLU A 170 35.70 -3.31 -16.66
C GLU A 170 34.89 -3.37 -15.36
N LYS A 171 34.51 -4.60 -14.96
CA LYS A 171 33.92 -4.88 -13.66
C LYS A 171 34.78 -4.21 -12.59
N LYS A 172 34.28 -3.14 -11.99
CA LYS A 172 34.94 -2.43 -10.91
C LYS A 172 34.02 -2.30 -9.70
N TYR A 173 33.38 -3.41 -9.33
CA TYR A 173 32.78 -3.63 -8.01
C TYR A 173 32.90 -5.12 -7.69
#